data_AF-A0A7S0IBP1-F1
#
_entry.id   AF-A0A7S0IBP1-F1
#
_cell.length_a   1.000
_cell.length_b   1.000
_cell.length_c   1.000
_cell.angle_alpha   90.00
_cell.angle_beta   90.00
_cell.angle_gamma   90.00
#
_symmetry.space_group_name_H-M   'P 1'
#
loop_
_entity.id
_entity.type
_entity.pdbx_description
1 polymer ?
#
loop_
_entity_poly.entity_id
_entity_poly.type
_entity_poly.pdbx_seq_one_letter_code
_entity_poly.pdbx_strand_id
1 'polypeptide(L)'
;PRAMRPHPEGVLPVGNAYLLPPEEAAASARAKRDGLGAFAPLDDALILRVLAGGDGDDDEGVGPDALACLACCSRAARAFAYHEDLWKAATLRAVGGDFRFTGGAWRRTYARCVRAMPTEGVGGGGAGRRGDAPVGGGDRSKTIFSDALYLRHLGAHLPLDPEWLAVDSIPRVDARDVNPARFSRDFESVNRPVIVSGLCADWPATTGAWTRDRLLATHGDVEFTVGGYQMRLRDFYAYGDEARDDLP
;
A
#
# COMPACT_ATOMS: atom_id res chain seq x y z
N PRO A 1 -5.69 -22.23 -7.66
CA PRO A 1 -4.80 -21.11 -7.25
C PRO A 1 -5.01 -19.88 -8.13
N ARG A 2 -5.40 -18.74 -7.54
CA ARG A 2 -5.54 -17.47 -8.29
C ARG A 2 -4.13 -16.98 -8.61
N ALA A 3 -3.80 -16.84 -9.90
CA ALA A 3 -2.49 -16.36 -10.31
C ALA A 3 -2.25 -14.93 -9.79
N MET A 4 -1.03 -14.65 -9.32
CA MET A 4 -0.61 -13.32 -8.87
C MET A 4 -0.73 -12.33 -10.03
N ARG A 5 -1.22 -11.13 -9.74
CA ARG A 5 -1.33 -10.07 -10.75
C ARG A 5 0.06 -9.61 -11.20
N PRO A 6 0.26 -9.25 -12.48
CA PRO A 6 1.50 -8.64 -12.92
C PRO A 6 1.75 -7.30 -12.20
N HIS A 7 3.02 -6.99 -11.92
CA HIS A 7 3.42 -5.68 -11.40
C HIS A 7 3.03 -4.57 -12.41
N PRO A 8 2.46 -3.43 -11.98
CA PRO A 8 2.00 -2.36 -12.89
C PRO A 8 3.09 -1.85 -13.84
N GLU A 9 4.32 -1.71 -13.35
CA GLU A 9 5.49 -1.29 -14.16
C GLU A 9 6.27 -2.48 -14.79
N GLY A 10 5.75 -3.70 -14.69
CA GLY A 10 6.39 -4.90 -15.25
C GLY A 10 7.67 -5.32 -14.55
N VAL A 11 7.83 -4.97 -13.27
CA VAL A 11 8.97 -5.39 -12.44
C VAL A 11 8.81 -6.86 -12.05
N LEU A 12 9.92 -7.59 -12.01
CA LEU A 12 10.01 -8.95 -11.48
C LEU A 12 11.05 -9.03 -10.35
N PRO A 13 10.98 -10.04 -9.47
CA PRO A 13 12.04 -10.34 -8.50
C PRO A 13 13.40 -10.56 -9.18
N VAL A 14 14.49 -10.27 -8.47
CA VAL A 14 15.87 -10.48 -8.97
C VAL A 14 16.11 -11.93 -9.37
N GLY A 15 15.52 -12.88 -8.64
CA GLY A 15 15.63 -14.32 -8.93
C GLY A 15 15.21 -14.69 -10.36
N ASN A 16 14.27 -13.94 -10.96
CA ASN A 16 13.79 -14.23 -12.32
C ASN A 16 14.85 -13.98 -13.39
N ALA A 17 15.89 -13.18 -13.11
CA ALA A 17 16.99 -12.97 -14.05
C ALA A 17 17.78 -14.26 -14.33
N TYR A 18 17.86 -15.18 -13.36
CA TYR A 18 18.53 -16.48 -13.52
C TYR A 18 17.79 -17.46 -14.41
N LEU A 19 16.53 -17.16 -14.76
CA LEU A 19 15.72 -17.97 -15.67
C LEU A 19 15.91 -17.56 -17.15
N LEU A 20 16.63 -16.48 -17.41
CA LEU A 20 16.90 -15.96 -18.76
C LEU A 20 18.27 -16.40 -19.28
N PRO A 21 18.46 -16.43 -20.62
CA PRO A 21 19.79 -16.50 -21.21
C PRO A 21 20.70 -15.37 -20.67
N PRO A 22 22.00 -15.64 -20.43
CA PRO A 22 22.92 -14.65 -19.85
C PRO A 22 22.98 -13.32 -20.61
N GLU A 23 22.91 -13.34 -21.95
CA GLU A 23 22.88 -12.13 -22.77
C GLU A 23 21.64 -11.26 -22.52
N GLU A 24 20.47 -11.88 -22.34
CA GLU A 24 19.20 -11.20 -22.09
C GLU A 24 19.16 -10.62 -20.68
N ALA A 25 19.62 -11.39 -19.69
CA ALA A 25 19.76 -10.92 -18.31
C ALA A 25 20.70 -9.71 -18.24
N ALA A 26 21.86 -9.79 -18.92
CA ALA A 26 22.82 -8.70 -18.97
C ALA A 26 22.29 -7.47 -19.75
N ALA A 27 21.50 -7.68 -20.81
CA ALA A 27 20.85 -6.59 -21.54
C ALA A 27 19.79 -5.87 -20.68
N SER A 28 19.02 -6.62 -19.89
CA SER A 28 18.05 -6.08 -18.93
C SER A 28 18.74 -5.28 -17.82
N ALA A 29 19.83 -5.81 -17.25
CA ALA A 29 20.64 -5.11 -16.26
C ALA A 29 21.23 -3.80 -16.81
N ARG A 30 21.80 -3.82 -18.02
CA ARG A 30 22.31 -2.61 -18.70
C ARG A 30 21.20 -1.58 -18.92
N ALA A 31 20.03 -2.00 -19.43
CA ALA A 31 18.91 -1.08 -19.67
C ALA A 31 18.39 -0.42 -18.38
N LYS A 32 18.36 -1.15 -17.26
CA LYS A 32 18.02 -0.59 -15.95
C LYS A 32 19.08 0.45 -15.53
N ARG A 33 20.36 0.06 -15.56
CA ARG A 33 21.50 0.92 -15.19
C ARG A 33 21.52 2.21 -16.01
N ASP A 34 21.47 2.09 -17.33
CA ASP A 34 21.52 3.23 -18.24
C ASP A 34 20.27 4.13 -18.07
N GLY A 35 19.11 3.52 -17.77
CA GLY A 35 17.88 4.26 -17.45
C GLY A 35 17.89 4.98 -16.09
N LEU A 36 18.67 4.52 -15.12
CA LEU A 36 18.81 5.16 -13.81
C LEU A 36 19.80 6.32 -13.82
N GLY A 37 20.68 6.41 -14.82
CA GLY A 37 21.65 7.49 -14.97
C GLY A 37 22.52 7.63 -13.71
N ALA A 38 22.48 8.80 -13.07
CA ALA A 38 23.28 9.06 -11.86
C ALA A 38 22.92 8.18 -10.66
N PHE A 39 21.70 7.62 -10.60
CA PHE A 39 21.30 6.69 -9.55
C PHE A 39 21.84 5.27 -9.75
N ALA A 40 22.37 4.96 -10.93
CA ALA A 40 22.82 3.62 -11.29
C ALA A 40 23.85 2.97 -10.34
N PRO A 41 24.74 3.70 -9.66
CA PRO A 41 25.67 3.11 -8.69
C PRO A 41 25.02 2.69 -7.36
N LEU A 42 23.79 3.13 -7.08
CA LEU A 42 23.08 2.83 -5.83
C LEU A 42 22.27 1.55 -5.95
N ASP A 43 22.17 0.80 -4.86
CA ASP A 43 21.24 -0.31 -4.74
C ASP A 43 19.79 0.18 -4.81
N ASP A 44 18.88 -0.65 -5.32
CA ASP A 44 17.46 -0.28 -5.50
C ASP A 44 16.80 0.20 -4.21
N ALA A 45 17.09 -0.47 -3.09
CA ALA A 45 16.58 -0.08 -1.78
C ALA A 45 17.11 1.30 -1.34
N LEU A 46 18.38 1.61 -1.66
CA LEU A 46 18.97 2.92 -1.39
C LEU A 46 18.37 4.00 -2.28
N ILE A 47 18.05 3.70 -3.55
CA ILE A 47 17.33 4.63 -4.42
C ILE A 47 15.98 4.97 -3.81
N LEU A 48 15.17 3.97 -3.43
CA LEU A 48 13.88 4.20 -2.78
C LEU A 48 14.02 4.99 -1.48
N ARG A 49 15.03 4.68 -0.67
CA ARG A 49 15.32 5.41 0.57
C ARG A 49 15.66 6.88 0.30
N VAL A 50 16.51 7.17 -0.68
CA VAL A 50 16.84 8.55 -1.08
C VAL A 50 15.60 9.29 -1.58
N LEU A 51 14.76 8.64 -2.39
CA LEU A 51 13.51 9.24 -2.86
C LEU A 51 12.52 9.50 -1.71
N ALA A 52 12.52 8.67 -0.68
CA ALA A 52 11.62 8.81 0.48
C ALA A 52 12.09 9.87 1.49
N GLY A 53 13.37 10.28 1.45
CA GLY A 53 13.99 11.19 2.41
C GLY A 53 14.93 10.51 3.41
N GLY A 54 14.99 9.19 3.45
CA GLY A 54 15.75 8.48 4.48
C GLY A 54 14.95 8.27 5.76
N ASP A 55 15.65 8.20 6.89
CA ASP A 55 15.05 7.84 8.19
C ASP A 55 14.91 9.05 9.14
N GLY A 56 15.26 10.26 8.68
CA GLY A 56 15.17 11.48 9.49
C GLY A 56 13.73 11.98 9.58
N ASP A 57 13.32 12.39 10.79
CA ASP A 57 11.97 12.92 11.03
C ASP A 57 11.67 14.21 10.24
N ASP A 58 12.73 14.96 9.87
CA ASP A 58 12.65 16.22 9.10
C ASP A 58 12.90 16.05 7.59
N ASP A 59 13.20 14.83 7.11
CA ASP A 59 13.52 14.62 5.70
C ASP A 59 12.23 14.44 4.86
N GLU A 60 11.88 15.50 4.13
CA GLU A 60 10.69 15.52 3.26
C GLU A 60 10.83 14.65 2.00
N GLY A 61 12.01 14.10 1.74
CA GLY A 61 12.31 13.30 0.56
C GLY A 61 12.21 14.07 -0.74
N VAL A 62 12.10 13.34 -1.85
CA VAL A 62 11.93 13.95 -3.17
C VAL A 62 10.47 14.33 -3.33
N GLY A 63 10.20 15.63 -3.44
CA GLY A 63 8.86 16.16 -3.63
C GLY A 63 8.15 15.61 -4.87
N PRO A 64 6.81 15.64 -4.91
CA PRO A 64 5.99 14.99 -5.93
C PRO A 64 6.22 15.54 -7.35
N ASP A 65 6.60 16.81 -7.49
CA ASP A 65 6.96 17.38 -8.79
C ASP A 65 8.28 16.81 -9.32
N ALA A 66 9.28 16.65 -8.45
CA ALA A 66 10.55 16.02 -8.80
C ALA A 66 10.36 14.52 -9.10
N LEU A 67 9.48 13.81 -8.38
CA LEU A 67 9.09 12.43 -8.71
C LEU A 67 8.42 12.36 -10.09
N ALA A 68 7.52 13.30 -10.42
CA ALA A 68 6.88 13.36 -11.73
C ALA A 68 7.88 13.66 -12.86
N CYS A 69 8.88 14.52 -12.62
CA CYS A 69 9.98 14.75 -13.55
C CYS A 69 10.84 13.50 -13.73
N LEU A 70 11.23 12.83 -12.64
CA LEU A 70 12.02 11.60 -12.65
C LEU A 70 11.30 10.49 -13.44
N ALA A 71 9.98 10.37 -13.27
CA ALA A 71 9.15 9.42 -14.00
C ALA A 71 9.16 9.62 -15.52
N CYS A 72 9.48 10.82 -15.99
CA CYS A 72 9.59 11.13 -17.43
C CYS A 72 10.97 10.79 -18.01
N CYS A 73 12.01 10.53 -17.19
CA CYS A 73 13.38 10.36 -17.67
C CYS A 73 13.62 9.01 -18.35
N SER A 74 13.08 7.92 -17.80
CA SER A 74 13.22 6.58 -18.37
C SER A 74 12.20 5.62 -17.77
N ARG A 75 12.06 4.42 -18.35
CA ARG A 75 11.21 3.36 -17.76
C ARG A 75 11.73 2.88 -16.40
N ALA A 76 13.05 2.82 -16.21
CA ALA A 76 13.63 2.45 -14.92
C ALA A 76 13.32 3.53 -13.87
N ALA A 77 13.60 4.79 -14.19
CA ALA A 77 13.31 5.92 -13.32
C ALA A 77 11.82 6.02 -12.96
N ARG A 78 10.93 5.75 -13.93
CA ARG A 78 9.48 5.66 -13.69
C ARG A 78 9.11 4.56 -12.70
N ALA A 79 9.71 3.38 -12.79
CA ALA A 79 9.41 2.30 -11.86
C ALA A 79 9.70 2.67 -10.41
N PHE A 80 10.80 3.40 -10.15
CA PHE A 80 11.12 3.95 -8.82
C PHE A 80 10.22 5.12 -8.43
N ALA A 81 10.03 6.10 -9.33
CA ALA A 81 9.24 7.29 -9.05
C ALA A 81 7.75 6.98 -8.81
N TYR A 82 7.23 5.88 -9.36
CA TYR A 82 5.84 5.45 -9.18
C TYR A 82 5.66 4.46 -8.03
N HIS A 83 6.69 4.25 -7.20
CA HIS A 83 6.55 3.42 -6.01
C HIS A 83 5.48 4.02 -5.07
N GLU A 84 4.48 3.22 -4.71
CA GLU A 84 3.26 3.70 -4.05
C GLU A 84 3.53 4.34 -2.67
N ASP A 85 4.59 3.94 -1.96
CA ASP A 85 4.91 4.51 -0.63
C ASP A 85 5.32 5.98 -0.70
N LEU A 86 5.98 6.36 -1.79
CA LEU A 86 6.38 7.75 -2.01
C LEU A 86 5.13 8.64 -2.13
N TRP A 87 4.13 8.18 -2.88
CA TRP A 87 2.89 8.92 -3.09
C TRP A 87 1.95 8.85 -1.89
N LYS A 88 1.97 7.74 -1.14
CA LYS A 88 1.26 7.63 0.16
C LYS A 88 1.79 8.66 1.14
N ALA A 89 3.11 8.68 1.36
CA ALA A 89 3.76 9.65 2.22
C ALA A 89 3.47 11.09 1.76
N ALA A 90 3.63 11.39 0.47
CA ALA A 90 3.35 12.72 -0.08
C ALA A 90 1.88 13.15 0.13
N THR A 91 0.92 12.23 -0.04
CA THR A 91 -0.51 12.52 0.19
C THR A 91 -0.77 12.82 1.66
N LEU A 92 -0.32 11.93 2.56
CA LEU A 92 -0.56 12.07 3.99
C LEU A 92 0.12 13.31 4.59
N ARG A 93 1.31 13.68 4.12
CA ARG A 93 1.97 14.93 4.51
C ARG A 93 1.19 16.16 4.02
N ALA A 94 0.64 16.11 2.81
CA ALA A 94 -0.04 17.26 2.21
C ALA A 94 -1.44 17.52 2.79
N VAL A 95 -2.21 16.47 3.06
CA VAL A 95 -3.64 16.60 3.44
C VAL A 95 -4.04 15.78 4.67
N GLY A 96 -3.09 15.13 5.34
CA GLY A 96 -3.41 14.26 6.48
C GLY A 96 -4.37 13.15 6.08
N GLY A 97 -5.44 12.96 6.86
CA GLY A 97 -6.54 12.04 6.52
C GLY A 97 -7.73 12.71 5.83
N ASP A 98 -7.63 13.99 5.47
CA ASP A 98 -8.69 14.72 4.73
C ASP A 98 -8.58 14.47 3.22
N PHE A 99 -8.76 13.20 2.85
CA PHE A 99 -8.80 12.79 1.45
C PHE A 99 -9.74 11.61 1.26
N ARG A 100 -10.23 11.48 0.03
CA ARG A 100 -10.86 10.26 -0.44
C ARG A 100 -9.90 9.51 -1.34
N PHE A 101 -9.56 8.27 -0.97
CA PHE A 101 -8.74 7.40 -1.82
C PHE A 101 -9.47 7.14 -3.14
N THR A 102 -8.78 7.27 -4.27
CA THR A 102 -9.41 7.12 -5.59
C THR A 102 -8.49 6.49 -6.62
N GLY A 103 -9.10 5.73 -7.52
CA GLY A 103 -8.43 5.22 -8.72
C GLY A 103 -7.43 4.10 -8.44
N GLY A 104 -7.52 3.49 -7.25
CA GLY A 104 -6.75 2.32 -6.84
C GLY A 104 -5.25 2.57 -6.66
N ALA A 105 -4.81 3.82 -6.53
CA ALA A 105 -3.40 4.19 -6.41
C ALA A 105 -3.20 5.51 -5.65
N TRP A 106 -2.15 5.58 -4.83
CA TRP A 106 -1.80 6.77 -4.06
C TRP A 106 -1.41 7.96 -4.94
N ARG A 107 -0.72 7.73 -6.07
CA ARG A 107 -0.39 8.80 -7.02
C ARG A 107 -1.64 9.51 -7.55
N ARG A 108 -2.69 8.75 -7.88
CA ARG A 108 -3.94 9.29 -8.39
C ARG A 108 -4.71 10.04 -7.32
N THR A 109 -4.70 9.49 -6.10
CA THR A 109 -5.25 10.16 -4.92
C THR A 109 -4.55 11.50 -4.70
N TYR A 110 -3.23 11.55 -4.66
CA TYR A 110 -2.44 12.79 -4.57
C TYR A 110 -2.83 13.81 -5.65
N ALA A 111 -2.83 13.39 -6.92
CA ALA A 111 -3.18 14.27 -8.03
C ALA A 111 -4.61 14.82 -7.93
N ARG A 112 -5.53 14.09 -7.29
CA ARG A 112 -6.91 14.51 -7.10
C ARG A 112 -7.06 15.43 -5.89
N CYS A 113 -6.51 15.10 -4.74
CA CYS A 113 -6.73 15.87 -3.52
C CYS A 113 -5.81 17.07 -3.38
N VAL A 114 -4.60 17.05 -3.96
CA VAL A 114 -3.63 18.14 -3.82
C VAL A 114 -3.60 19.02 -5.07
N ARG A 115 -3.46 18.43 -6.26
CA ARG A 115 -3.36 19.22 -7.51
C ARG A 115 -4.69 19.78 -8.02
N ALA A 116 -5.83 19.30 -7.51
CA ALA A 116 -7.14 19.87 -7.84
C ALA A 116 -7.65 20.90 -6.81
N MET A 117 -6.89 21.15 -5.74
CA MET A 117 -7.19 22.25 -4.83
C MET A 117 -7.05 23.58 -5.60
N PRO A 118 -8.05 24.48 -5.55
CA PRO A 118 -7.89 25.80 -6.11
C PRO A 118 -6.81 26.54 -5.31
N THR A 119 -5.64 26.75 -5.90
CA THR A 119 -4.67 27.72 -5.40
C THR A 119 -5.33 29.10 -5.44
N GLU A 120 -5.65 29.67 -4.27
CA GLU A 120 -5.92 31.09 -4.19
C GLU A 120 -4.65 31.85 -4.61
N GLY A 121 -4.69 32.42 -5.81
CA GLY A 121 -3.66 33.33 -6.32
C GLY A 121 -2.72 32.74 -7.37
N VAL A 122 -2.58 33.51 -8.45
CA VAL A 122 -1.70 33.34 -9.62
C VAL A 122 -2.28 32.44 -10.71
N GLY A 123 -2.93 33.10 -11.67
CA GLY A 123 -3.38 32.49 -12.92
C GLY A 123 -2.22 32.00 -13.77
N GLY A 124 -2.41 30.84 -14.40
CA GLY A 124 -1.47 30.32 -15.38
C GLY A 124 -1.87 28.95 -15.92
N GLY A 125 -2.44 28.95 -17.13
CA GLY A 125 -2.28 27.88 -18.12
C GLY A 125 -2.87 26.50 -17.78
N GLY A 126 -4.04 26.20 -18.35
CA GLY A 126 -4.60 24.85 -18.36
C GLY A 126 -3.65 23.83 -18.98
N ALA A 127 -2.97 23.05 -18.14
CA ALA A 127 -2.25 21.86 -18.54
C ALA A 127 -3.27 20.72 -18.71
N GLY A 128 -3.55 20.37 -19.97
CA GLY A 128 -4.46 19.29 -20.35
C GLY A 128 -4.15 18.00 -19.60
N ARG A 129 -5.21 17.31 -19.19
CA ARG A 129 -5.18 15.97 -18.58
C ARG A 129 -4.48 15.00 -19.53
N ARG A 130 -3.18 14.78 -19.34
CA ARG A 130 -2.50 13.60 -19.87
C ARG A 130 -2.97 12.42 -19.04
N GLY A 131 -3.87 11.62 -19.59
CA GLY A 131 -4.25 10.36 -18.98
C GLY A 131 -3.02 9.49 -18.73
N ASP A 132 -3.07 8.68 -17.68
CA ASP A 132 -2.19 7.53 -17.48
C ASP A 132 -2.42 6.53 -18.63
N ALA A 133 -1.96 6.84 -19.84
CA ALA A 133 -1.86 5.84 -20.87
C ALA A 133 -0.82 4.82 -20.36
N PRO A 134 -1.14 3.52 -20.29
CA PRO A 134 -0.08 2.53 -20.16
C PRO A 134 0.88 2.80 -21.31
N VAL A 135 2.18 2.92 -21.01
CA VAL A 135 3.21 3.00 -22.06
C VAL A 135 3.34 1.61 -22.68
N GLY A 136 2.30 1.21 -23.41
CA GLY A 136 2.27 0.07 -24.32
C GLY A 136 2.92 0.52 -25.62
N GLY A 137 4.25 0.55 -25.63
CA GLY A 137 5.02 0.98 -26.79
C GLY A 137 6.53 0.95 -26.57
N GLY A 138 7.00 0.82 -25.33
CA GLY A 138 8.40 0.48 -25.05
C GLY A 138 8.66 -0.99 -25.31
N ASP A 139 9.83 -1.30 -25.88
CA ASP A 139 10.32 -2.65 -26.07
C ASP A 139 10.18 -3.48 -24.77
N ARG A 140 9.22 -4.42 -24.77
CA ARG A 140 8.97 -5.33 -23.64
C ARG A 140 10.08 -6.37 -23.47
N SER A 141 11.11 -6.37 -24.33
CA SER A 141 12.19 -7.36 -24.31
C SER A 141 13.11 -7.26 -23.10
N LYS A 142 13.17 -6.09 -22.42
CA LYS A 142 14.07 -5.89 -21.29
C LYS A 142 13.22 -5.80 -20.04
N THR A 143 13.34 -6.71 -19.09
CA THR A 143 12.55 -6.66 -17.85
C THR A 143 13.31 -5.91 -16.77
N ILE A 144 12.61 -5.19 -15.88
CA ILE A 144 13.25 -4.60 -14.70
C ILE A 144 13.23 -5.66 -13.59
N PHE A 145 14.40 -6.04 -13.10
CA PHE A 145 14.56 -6.94 -11.98
C PHE A 145 14.92 -6.14 -10.72
N SER A 146 14.09 -6.23 -9.68
CA SER A 146 14.24 -5.49 -8.43
C SER A 146 13.37 -6.08 -7.33
N ASP A 147 13.97 -6.64 -6.28
CA ASP A 147 13.20 -7.10 -5.12
C ASP A 147 12.63 -5.92 -4.32
N ALA A 148 13.37 -4.81 -4.24
CA ALA A 148 12.94 -3.61 -3.51
C ALA A 148 11.65 -3.01 -4.10
N LEU A 149 11.53 -2.94 -5.43
CA LEU A 149 10.31 -2.49 -6.09
C LEU A 149 9.19 -3.55 -6.06
N TYR A 150 9.56 -4.84 -6.00
CA TYR A 150 8.59 -5.93 -6.09
C TYR A 150 7.96 -6.31 -4.75
N LEU A 151 8.66 -6.11 -3.63
CA LEU A 151 8.26 -6.63 -2.32
C LEU A 151 6.88 -6.14 -1.88
N ARG A 152 6.57 -4.85 -2.05
CA ARG A 152 5.22 -4.33 -1.77
C ARG A 152 4.15 -5.02 -2.60
N HIS A 153 4.39 -5.16 -3.91
CA HIS A 153 3.45 -5.81 -4.82
C HIS A 153 3.21 -7.27 -4.43
N LEU A 154 4.27 -7.97 -4.00
CA LEU A 154 4.15 -9.31 -3.42
C LEU A 154 3.28 -9.29 -2.15
N GLY A 155 3.57 -8.39 -1.22
CA GLY A 155 2.85 -8.22 0.04
C GLY A 155 1.36 -7.90 -0.13
N ALA A 156 0.96 -7.24 -1.23
CA ALA A 156 -0.43 -6.92 -1.52
C ALA A 156 -1.20 -7.99 -2.32
N HIS A 157 -0.49 -8.96 -2.93
CA HIS A 157 -1.08 -9.85 -3.93
C HIS A 157 -0.74 -11.33 -3.78
N LEU A 158 0.11 -11.70 -2.81
CA LEU A 158 0.43 -13.10 -2.54
C LEU A 158 -0.83 -13.84 -2.05
N PRO A 159 -1.36 -14.83 -2.79
CA PRO A 159 -2.48 -15.60 -2.30
C PRO A 159 -2.06 -16.39 -1.05
N LEU A 160 -2.87 -16.32 0.02
CA LEU A 160 -2.69 -17.16 1.19
C LEU A 160 -2.89 -18.62 0.80
N ASP A 161 -1.98 -19.48 1.26
CA ASP A 161 -2.11 -20.92 1.09
C ASP A 161 -3.30 -21.41 1.94
N PRO A 162 -4.29 -22.14 1.37
CA PRO A 162 -5.38 -22.71 2.15
C PRO A 162 -4.92 -23.57 3.33
N GLU A 163 -3.74 -24.22 3.24
CA GLU A 163 -3.18 -25.00 4.35
C GLU A 163 -2.84 -24.14 5.56
N TRP A 164 -2.43 -22.88 5.35
CA TRP A 164 -2.15 -21.94 6.45
C TRP A 164 -3.41 -21.53 7.20
N LEU A 165 -4.58 -21.66 6.58
CA LEU A 165 -5.88 -21.36 7.16
C LEU A 165 -6.59 -22.61 7.68
N ALA A 166 -6.04 -23.80 7.44
CA ALA A 166 -6.72 -25.07 7.73
C ALA A 166 -6.68 -25.46 9.21
N VAL A 167 -5.74 -24.92 9.98
CA VAL A 167 -5.55 -25.28 11.39
C VAL A 167 -5.82 -24.10 12.29
N ASP A 168 -6.84 -24.24 13.14
CA ASP A 168 -7.10 -23.34 14.25
C ASP A 168 -6.72 -24.03 15.56
N SER A 169 -5.56 -23.65 16.10
CA SER A 169 -4.98 -24.27 17.30
C SER A 169 -5.35 -23.54 18.60
N ILE A 170 -6.09 -22.43 18.52
CA ILE A 170 -6.42 -21.63 19.70
C ILE A 170 -7.65 -22.26 20.39
N PRO A 171 -7.52 -22.67 21.67
CA PRO A 171 -8.64 -23.25 22.39
C PRO A 171 -9.79 -22.25 22.52
N ARG A 172 -11.02 -22.77 22.46
CA ARG A 172 -12.26 -22.01 22.64
C ARG A 172 -13.00 -22.47 23.88
N VAL A 173 -13.50 -21.53 24.67
CA VAL A 173 -14.39 -21.79 25.81
C VAL A 173 -15.64 -20.93 25.69
N ASP A 174 -16.79 -21.51 26.03
CA ASP A 174 -18.03 -20.75 26.13
C ASP A 174 -18.01 -19.89 27.38
N ALA A 175 -18.50 -18.65 27.28
CA ALA A 175 -18.60 -17.72 28.39
C ALA A 175 -19.40 -18.28 29.58
N ARG A 176 -20.36 -19.20 29.34
CA ARG A 176 -21.14 -19.87 30.39
C ARG A 176 -20.33 -20.90 31.17
N ASP A 177 -19.27 -21.44 30.57
CA ASP A 177 -18.44 -22.48 31.18
C ASP A 177 -17.21 -21.90 31.90
N VAL A 178 -16.96 -20.59 31.78
CA VAL A 178 -15.79 -19.94 32.38
C VAL A 178 -16.19 -18.86 33.36
N ASN A 179 -15.50 -18.80 34.49
CA ASN A 179 -15.59 -17.73 35.47
C ASN A 179 -14.18 -17.15 35.71
N PRO A 180 -14.04 -15.99 36.39
CA PRO A 180 -12.73 -15.36 36.58
C PRO A 180 -11.68 -16.27 37.23
N ALA A 181 -12.05 -17.07 38.23
CA ALA A 181 -11.12 -17.98 38.90
C ALA A 181 -10.63 -19.11 37.98
N ARG A 182 -11.55 -19.71 37.21
CA ARG A 182 -11.22 -20.73 36.21
C ARG A 182 -10.37 -20.14 35.09
N PHE A 183 -10.75 -18.98 34.57
CA PHE A 183 -10.01 -18.27 33.52
C PHE A 183 -8.56 -17.99 33.96
N SER A 184 -8.40 -17.48 35.18
CA SER A 184 -7.08 -17.12 35.70
C SER A 184 -6.18 -18.35 35.85
N ARG A 185 -6.70 -19.43 36.43
CA ARG A 185 -5.96 -20.69 36.60
C ARG A 185 -5.62 -21.37 35.28
N ASP A 186 -6.58 -21.48 34.36
CA ASP A 186 -6.46 -22.32 33.17
C ASP A 186 -5.78 -21.59 31.99
N PHE A 187 -5.79 -20.25 31.97
CA PHE A 187 -5.30 -19.45 30.84
C PHE A 187 -4.36 -18.31 31.24
N GLU A 188 -4.80 -17.39 32.10
CA GLU A 188 -4.04 -16.16 32.42
C GLU A 188 -2.70 -16.45 33.12
N SER A 189 -2.72 -17.22 34.22
CA SER A 189 -1.55 -17.49 35.06
C SER A 189 -0.48 -18.34 34.36
N VAL A 190 -0.88 -19.08 33.32
CA VAL A 190 0.00 -19.91 32.49
C VAL A 190 0.33 -19.25 31.15
N ASN A 191 -0.08 -17.99 30.94
CA ASN A 191 0.09 -17.24 29.69
C ASN A 191 -0.38 -17.99 28.44
N ARG A 192 -1.49 -18.72 28.54
CA ARG A 192 -2.05 -19.50 27.44
C ARG A 192 -3.16 -18.70 26.74
N PRO A 193 -3.05 -18.45 25.41
CA PRO A 193 -4.11 -17.78 24.67
C PRO A 193 -5.37 -18.65 24.59
N VAL A 194 -6.53 -17.99 24.63
CA VAL A 194 -7.86 -18.62 24.54
C VAL A 194 -8.85 -17.67 23.88
N ILE A 195 -9.80 -18.20 23.12
CA ILE A 195 -10.96 -17.47 22.61
C ILE A 195 -12.15 -17.74 23.53
N VAL A 196 -12.71 -16.70 24.13
CA VAL A 196 -13.94 -16.79 24.93
C VAL A 196 -15.13 -16.44 24.04
N SER A 197 -15.93 -17.44 23.67
CA SER A 197 -17.12 -17.25 22.83
C SER A 197 -18.35 -16.89 23.65
N GLY A 198 -19.25 -16.09 23.09
CA GLY A 198 -20.55 -15.78 23.70
C GLY A 198 -20.54 -14.63 24.73
N LEU A 199 -19.37 -14.11 25.11
CA LEU A 199 -19.26 -13.07 26.15
C LEU A 199 -20.00 -11.77 25.77
N CYS A 200 -19.99 -11.42 24.49
CA CYS A 200 -20.64 -10.22 23.95
C CYS A 200 -21.90 -10.55 23.15
N ALA A 201 -22.50 -11.74 23.32
CA ALA A 201 -23.60 -12.20 22.47
C ALA A 201 -24.79 -11.25 22.47
N ASP A 202 -25.12 -10.69 23.63
CA ASP A 202 -26.27 -9.80 23.83
C ASP A 202 -25.98 -8.31 23.56
N TRP A 203 -24.78 -7.97 23.07
CA TRP A 203 -24.43 -6.58 22.84
C TRP A 203 -25.20 -6.01 21.62
N PRO A 204 -25.59 -4.73 21.64
CA PRO A 204 -26.17 -4.08 20.46
C PRO A 204 -25.29 -4.21 19.20
N ALA A 205 -23.96 -4.18 19.40
CA ALA A 205 -22.97 -4.31 18.33
C ALA A 205 -23.11 -5.64 17.56
N THR A 206 -23.35 -6.76 18.25
CA THR A 206 -23.49 -8.10 17.66
C THR A 206 -24.89 -8.35 17.10
N THR A 207 -25.89 -7.57 17.52
CA THR A 207 -27.30 -7.68 17.09
C THR A 207 -27.67 -6.66 16.00
N GLY A 208 -26.65 -6.15 15.29
CA GLY A 208 -26.84 -5.36 14.06
C GLY A 208 -26.82 -3.84 14.28
N ALA A 209 -26.47 -3.31 15.45
CA ALA A 209 -26.22 -1.87 15.59
C ALA A 209 -24.95 -1.45 14.84
N TRP A 210 -23.93 -2.32 14.79
CA TRP A 210 -22.64 -2.06 14.15
C TRP A 210 -22.57 -2.71 12.77
N THR A 211 -23.48 -2.31 11.87
CA THR A 211 -23.34 -2.62 10.44
C THR A 211 -22.71 -1.43 9.74
N ARG A 212 -21.98 -1.70 8.63
CA ARG A 212 -21.38 -0.66 7.80
C ARG A 212 -22.38 0.44 7.44
N ASP A 213 -23.57 0.06 6.98
CA ASP A 213 -24.61 1.01 6.57
C ASP A 213 -25.09 1.89 7.72
N ARG A 214 -25.32 1.32 8.91
CA ARG A 214 -25.76 2.08 10.09
C ARG A 214 -24.67 3.00 10.60
N LEU A 215 -23.42 2.52 10.65
CA LEU A 215 -22.28 3.32 11.05
C LEU A 215 -22.04 4.48 10.08
N LEU A 216 -22.16 4.26 8.76
CA LEU A 216 -22.07 5.33 7.76
C LEU A 216 -23.22 6.34 7.87
N ALA A 217 -24.44 5.89 8.15
CA ALA A 217 -25.60 6.76 8.29
C ALA A 217 -25.53 7.68 9.51
N THR A 218 -24.88 7.22 10.60
CA THR A 218 -24.87 7.93 11.89
C THR A 218 -23.53 8.61 12.19
N HIS A 219 -22.41 8.05 11.71
CA HIS A 219 -21.05 8.47 12.03
C HIS A 219 -20.18 8.66 10.77
N GLY A 220 -20.77 8.71 9.58
CA GLY A 220 -20.02 8.79 8.33
C GLY A 220 -19.05 9.98 8.24
N ASP A 221 -19.42 11.12 8.82
CA ASP A 221 -18.61 12.34 8.86
C ASP A 221 -17.82 12.52 10.17
N VAL A 222 -17.90 11.55 11.08
CA VAL A 222 -17.11 11.56 12.32
C VAL A 222 -15.69 11.10 11.98
N GLU A 223 -14.72 11.86 12.46
CA GLU A 223 -13.30 11.54 12.31
C GLU A 223 -12.85 10.57 13.40
N PHE A 224 -12.03 9.60 12.99
CA PHE A 224 -11.39 8.63 13.87
C PHE A 224 -9.89 8.58 13.58
N THR A 225 -9.14 8.18 14.59
CA THR A 225 -7.69 8.02 14.46
C THR A 225 -7.36 6.73 13.70
N VAL A 226 -6.69 6.88 12.55
CA VAL A 226 -6.25 5.81 11.66
C VAL A 226 -4.76 5.98 11.41
N GLY A 227 -3.94 5.15 12.06
CA GLY A 227 -2.48 5.16 11.84
C GLY A 227 -1.80 6.50 12.13
N GLY A 228 -2.30 7.25 13.12
CA GLY A 228 -1.78 8.58 13.49
C GLY A 228 -2.44 9.77 12.77
N TYR A 229 -3.33 9.52 11.82
CA TYR A 229 -4.10 10.56 11.12
C TYR A 229 -5.57 10.57 11.56
N GLN A 230 -6.26 11.70 11.42
CA GLN A 230 -7.72 11.76 11.59
C GLN A 230 -8.39 11.61 10.23
N MET A 231 -9.32 10.67 10.12
CA MET A 231 -10.02 10.36 8.87
C MET A 231 -11.51 10.13 9.14
N ARG A 232 -12.38 10.67 8.27
CA ARG A 232 -13.81 10.42 8.35
C ARG A 232 -14.10 8.95 8.09
N LEU A 233 -15.05 8.39 8.84
CA LEU A 233 -15.42 6.98 8.69
C LEU A 233 -15.81 6.61 7.25
N ARG A 234 -16.50 7.51 6.54
CA ARG A 234 -16.88 7.29 5.14
C ARG A 234 -15.69 7.16 4.21
N ASP A 235 -14.65 7.95 4.43
CA ASP A 235 -13.46 7.95 3.59
C ASP A 235 -12.56 6.76 3.96
N PHE A 236 -12.51 6.38 5.24
CA PHE A 236 -11.83 5.16 5.67
C PHE A 236 -12.43 3.91 5.03
N TYR A 237 -13.76 3.82 5.01
CA TYR A 237 -14.45 2.73 4.32
C TYR A 237 -14.22 2.74 2.80
N ALA A 238 -14.20 3.90 2.16
CA ALA A 238 -13.86 4.02 0.74
C ALA A 238 -12.40 3.60 0.47
N TYR A 239 -11.47 3.96 1.35
CA TYR A 239 -10.09 3.49 1.31
C TYR A 239 -10.01 1.96 1.44
N GLY A 240 -10.67 1.35 2.42
CA GLY A 240 -10.66 -0.10 2.63
C GLY A 240 -11.25 -0.91 1.46
N ASP A 241 -12.17 -0.36 0.69
CA ASP A 241 -12.74 -1.03 -0.49
C ASP A 241 -11.80 -1.02 -1.71
N GLU A 242 -11.04 0.05 -1.88
CA GLU A 242 -10.26 0.32 -3.10
C GLU A 242 -8.77 0.03 -2.94
N ALA A 243 -8.21 0.25 -1.74
CA ALA A 243 -6.79 0.15 -1.47
C ALA A 243 -6.28 -1.30 -1.56
N ARG A 244 -5.00 -1.41 -1.91
CA ARG A 244 -4.28 -2.68 -2.04
C ARG A 244 -2.89 -2.53 -1.46
N ASP A 245 -2.81 -1.93 -0.28
CA ASP A 245 -1.54 -1.66 0.39
C ASP A 245 -0.93 -2.94 0.93
N ASP A 246 -1.74 -3.80 1.56
CA ASP A 246 -1.35 -5.10 2.13
C ASP A 246 -2.44 -6.16 1.85
N LEU A 247 -2.15 -7.42 2.17
CA LEU A 247 -3.17 -8.48 2.19
C LEU A 247 -4.23 -8.19 3.26
N PRO A 248 -5.53 -8.36 2.95
CA PRO A 248 -6.61 -8.27 3.94
C PRO A 248 -6.58 -9.43 4.95
#